data_AF-A0A0B4HYJ3-F1
#
_entry.id   AF-A0A0B4HYJ3-F1
#
_cell.length_a   1.000
_cell.length_b   1.000
_cell.length_c   1.000
_cell.angle_alpha   90.00
_cell.angle_beta   90.00
_cell.angle_gamma   90.00
#
_symmetry.space_group_name_H-M   'P 1'
#
loop_
_entity.id
_entity.type
_entity.pdbx_description
1 polymer ?
#
loop_
_entity_poly.entity_id
_entity_poly.type
_entity_poly.pdbx_seq_one_letter_code
_entity_poly.pdbx_strand_id
1 'polypeptide(L)'
;MKSSLIFGLISTAAAAAIPTPADGCDSDPVPAVEQTKPVGENNAKLPWLKPGQFSANCGSSMYTDEACGTEMYCKAFDDIKNVTDRKFTSSKQCFAAHDPEPLPWREPGQFASLCGSSKFTDEDCGTDMYCKAFDDIKNVTDRKFTSSKQCFAAHEPNPNPKLPWKEPGQFASLCGSSKFTDDDCGTDMYCKAFDDIKNVTDRKFTSSKQCFDAHEAKPKA
;
A
#
# COMPACT_ATOMS: atom_id res chain seq x y z
N MET A 1 35.69 1.51 87.35
CA MET A 1 34.79 1.54 86.18
C MET A 1 35.64 1.87 84.95
N LYS A 2 35.67 0.96 83.96
CA LYS A 2 36.01 1.08 82.51
C LYS A 2 37.20 1.98 82.12
N SER A 3 38.38 1.45 81.74
CA SER A 3 38.78 0.75 80.49
C SER A 3 39.25 1.66 79.34
N SER A 4 40.50 1.37 78.93
CA SER A 4 41.11 1.43 77.58
C SER A 4 41.52 2.82 77.02
N LEU A 5 42.81 3.14 76.81
CA LEU A 5 43.75 2.69 75.75
C LEU A 5 43.22 3.09 74.35
N ILE A 6 43.92 3.73 73.39
CA ILE A 6 45.36 3.83 73.06
C ILE A 6 45.49 4.78 71.81
N PHE A 7 46.61 5.53 71.71
CA PHE A 7 47.31 6.05 70.50
C PHE A 7 46.55 6.96 69.50
N GLY A 8 47.14 7.95 68.83
CA GLY A 8 48.52 8.38 68.68
C GLY A 8 48.57 9.52 67.65
N LEU A 9 49.50 10.44 67.90
CA LEU A 9 50.11 11.50 67.09
C LEU A 9 49.78 11.59 65.56
N ILE A 10 49.70 12.81 65.02
CA ILE A 10 50.78 13.52 64.28
C ILE A 10 50.16 14.77 63.58
N SER A 11 50.77 15.94 63.80
CA SER A 11 50.53 17.21 63.10
C SER A 11 50.95 17.17 61.63
N THR A 12 50.30 17.94 60.73
CA THR A 12 50.95 19.03 59.95
C THR A 12 50.05 19.67 58.88
N ALA A 13 50.16 21.01 58.86
CA ALA A 13 50.07 22.01 57.80
C ALA A 13 49.41 21.69 56.44
N ALA A 14 48.44 22.55 56.09
CA ALA A 14 47.95 22.75 54.74
C ALA A 14 48.97 23.53 53.89
N ALA A 15 49.24 23.03 52.68
CA ALA A 15 49.87 23.77 51.59
C ALA A 15 48.91 23.78 50.40
N ALA A 16 48.66 24.97 49.86
CA ALA A 16 47.76 25.23 48.74
C ALA A 16 48.31 24.67 47.42
N ALA A 17 47.45 24.00 46.64
CA ALA A 17 47.70 23.62 45.27
C ALA A 17 46.80 24.44 44.33
N ILE A 18 47.41 25.03 43.31
CA ILE A 18 46.79 25.81 42.24
C ILE A 18 46.19 24.82 41.22
N PRO A 19 44.93 24.96 40.75
CA PRO A 19 44.41 24.14 39.66
C PRO A 19 44.82 24.70 38.29
N THR A 20 45.31 23.81 37.44
CA THR A 20 45.51 23.95 35.99
C THR A 20 44.18 24.11 35.24
N PRO A 21 44.13 24.79 34.07
CA PRO A 21 42.94 24.86 33.24
C PRO A 21 42.79 23.55 32.44
N ALA A 22 41.60 22.94 32.48
CA ALA A 22 41.23 21.84 31.61
C ALA A 22 40.37 22.41 30.47
N ASP A 23 40.91 22.36 29.26
CA ASP A 23 40.14 22.38 28.02
C ASP A 23 39.27 21.12 27.97
N GLY A 24 37.95 21.32 27.85
CA GLY A 24 36.98 20.24 27.70
C GLY A 24 35.73 20.77 27.02
N CYS A 25 35.63 20.55 25.71
CA CYS A 25 34.39 20.76 24.96
C CYS A 25 33.39 19.66 25.36
N ASP A 26 32.62 19.91 26.42
CA ASP A 26 31.42 19.14 26.72
C ASP A 26 30.37 19.44 25.64
N SER A 27 30.16 18.49 24.73
CA SER A 27 28.98 18.48 23.87
C SER A 27 27.79 17.99 24.70
N ASP A 28 26.97 18.93 25.15
CA ASP A 28 25.69 18.66 25.82
C ASP A 28 24.82 17.68 24.98
N PRO A 29 24.16 16.70 25.59
CA PRO A 29 23.19 15.87 24.90
C PRO A 29 21.99 16.74 24.50
N VAL A 30 21.78 16.87 23.19
CA VAL A 30 20.60 17.55 22.65
C VAL A 30 19.34 16.80 23.15
N PRO A 31 18.39 17.49 23.81
CA PRO A 31 17.17 16.84 24.29
C PRO A 31 16.37 16.28 23.12
N ALA A 32 15.93 15.03 23.26
CA ALA A 32 15.02 14.40 22.32
C ALA A 32 13.70 15.19 22.31
N VAL A 33 13.52 16.04 21.30
CA VAL A 33 12.24 16.66 21.02
C VAL A 33 11.26 15.53 20.76
N GLU A 34 10.26 15.39 21.63
CA GLU A 34 9.11 14.53 21.40
C GLU A 34 8.31 15.15 20.24
N GLN A 35 8.77 14.87 19.02
CA GLN A 35 8.12 15.33 17.80
C GLN A 35 6.77 14.62 17.72
N THR A 36 5.70 15.40 17.82
CA THR A 36 4.34 14.96 17.49
C THR A 36 4.36 14.27 16.13
N LYS A 37 3.90 13.02 16.09
CA LYS A 37 3.88 12.17 14.90
C LYS A 37 3.36 12.97 13.70
N PRO A 38 4.07 13.02 12.56
CA PRO A 38 3.50 13.51 11.31
C PRO A 38 2.30 12.63 10.99
N VAL A 39 1.12 13.22 10.98
CA VAL A 39 -0.12 12.55 10.62
C VAL A 39 -0.66 13.27 9.39
N GLY A 40 -1.29 12.53 8.47
CA GLY A 40 -2.00 13.13 7.35
C GLY A 40 -3.15 14.02 7.83
N GLU A 41 -3.81 14.68 6.87
CA GLU A 41 -4.97 15.53 7.16
C GLU A 41 -5.99 14.78 8.05
N ASN A 42 -6.56 15.48 9.04
CA ASN A 42 -7.54 14.93 9.98
C ASN A 42 -7.06 13.78 10.88
N ASN A 43 -5.78 13.69 11.19
CA ASN A 43 -5.17 12.57 11.92
C ASN A 43 -5.26 11.21 11.18
N ALA A 44 -5.44 11.24 9.85
CA ALA A 44 -5.38 10.04 9.02
C ALA A 44 -3.93 9.58 8.79
N LYS A 45 -3.74 8.29 8.53
CA LYS A 45 -2.45 7.81 8.05
C LYS A 45 -2.08 8.49 6.73
N LEU A 46 -0.78 8.66 6.50
CA LEU A 46 -0.24 9.10 5.22
C LEU A 46 -0.44 7.98 4.18
N PRO A 47 -0.76 8.28 2.92
CA PRO A 47 -0.96 7.24 1.90
C PRO A 47 0.36 6.51 1.60
N TRP A 48 0.30 5.22 1.28
CA TRP A 48 1.46 4.51 0.75
C TRP A 48 1.76 4.94 -0.68
N LEU A 49 2.95 5.47 -0.92
CA LEU A 49 3.43 5.90 -2.23
C LEU A 49 4.36 4.85 -2.83
N LYS A 50 4.00 4.36 -4.03
CA LYS A 50 4.94 3.57 -4.83
C LYS A 50 6.11 4.45 -5.30
N PRO A 51 7.30 3.87 -5.53
CA PRO A 51 8.42 4.60 -6.11
C PRO A 51 8.01 5.29 -7.42
N GLY A 52 8.19 6.62 -7.48
CA GLY A 52 7.87 7.41 -8.67
C GLY A 52 8.86 7.19 -9.82
N GLN A 53 8.59 7.81 -10.97
CA GLN A 53 9.44 7.72 -12.18
C GLN A 53 10.91 8.17 -11.93
N PHE A 54 11.14 9.03 -10.94
CA PHE A 54 12.47 9.53 -10.57
C PHE A 54 13.04 8.90 -9.30
N SER A 55 12.45 7.81 -8.81
CA SER A 55 12.91 7.10 -7.60
C SER A 55 14.34 6.57 -7.71
N ALA A 56 14.84 6.34 -8.94
CA ALA A 56 16.25 6.01 -9.17
C ALA A 56 17.22 7.12 -8.69
N ASN A 57 16.74 8.36 -8.60
CA ASN A 57 17.47 9.52 -8.08
C ASN A 57 17.07 9.85 -6.63
N CYS A 58 16.35 8.96 -5.95
CA CYS A 58 16.03 9.12 -4.54
C CYS A 58 17.32 9.40 -3.74
N GLY A 59 17.31 10.48 -2.95
CA GLY A 59 18.48 10.88 -2.17
C GLY A 59 19.54 11.70 -2.89
N SER A 60 19.39 11.99 -4.19
CA SER A 60 20.30 12.87 -4.93
C SER A 60 20.27 14.33 -4.44
N SER A 61 19.15 14.76 -3.86
CA SER A 61 18.97 16.10 -3.29
C SER A 61 18.27 16.07 -1.93
N MET A 62 17.22 15.25 -1.79
CA MET A 62 16.49 15.03 -0.54
C MET A 62 15.78 13.68 -0.53
N TYR A 63 15.63 13.08 0.65
CA TYR A 63 14.78 11.92 0.88
C TYR A 63 13.40 12.41 1.33
N THR A 64 12.45 12.41 0.40
CA THR A 64 11.03 12.68 0.66
C THR A 64 10.20 11.49 0.21
N ASP A 65 9.03 11.32 0.83
CA ASP A 65 8.10 10.23 0.54
C ASP A 65 7.69 10.24 -0.94
N GLU A 66 7.40 11.42 -1.50
CA GLU A 66 6.96 11.58 -2.89
C GLU A 66 8.07 11.31 -3.91
N ALA A 67 9.33 11.62 -3.58
CA ALA A 67 10.45 11.42 -4.50
C ALA A 67 10.92 9.97 -4.51
N CYS A 68 10.89 9.31 -3.35
CA CYS A 68 11.49 8.00 -3.12
C CYS A 68 10.48 6.86 -3.15
N GLY A 69 9.21 7.13 -2.87
CA GLY A 69 8.25 6.13 -2.43
C GLY A 69 8.43 5.79 -0.94
N THR A 70 7.34 5.34 -0.32
CA THR A 70 7.25 5.14 1.14
C THR A 70 8.22 4.11 1.66
N GLU A 71 8.46 3.02 0.93
CA GLU A 71 9.40 1.99 1.35
C GLU A 71 10.82 2.54 1.54
N MET A 72 11.36 3.19 0.51
CA MET A 72 12.71 3.73 0.51
C MET A 72 12.84 4.92 1.46
N TYR A 73 11.84 5.80 1.47
CA TYR A 73 11.80 6.94 2.38
C TYR A 73 11.77 6.52 3.85
N CYS A 74 10.89 5.60 4.23
CA CYS A 74 10.81 5.15 5.62
C CYS A 74 12.07 4.39 6.05
N LYS A 75 12.64 3.52 5.21
CA LYS A 75 13.91 2.81 5.51
C LYS A 75 15.08 3.76 5.76
N ALA A 76 15.11 4.91 5.08
CA ALA A 76 16.17 5.91 5.25
C ALA A 76 16.28 6.44 6.69
N PHE A 77 15.21 6.35 7.49
CA PHE A 77 15.22 6.79 8.88
C PHE A 77 15.99 5.88 9.82
N ASP A 78 16.36 4.65 9.45
CA ASP A 78 17.31 3.87 10.27
C ASP A 78 18.72 3.86 9.66
N ASP A 79 18.82 3.94 8.33
CA ASP A 79 20.10 3.78 7.61
C ASP A 79 20.88 5.09 7.44
N ILE A 80 20.19 6.21 7.18
CA ILE A 80 20.79 7.46 6.70
C ILE A 80 20.04 8.71 7.21
N LYS A 81 19.73 8.74 8.51
CA LYS A 81 18.99 9.81 9.21
C LYS A 81 19.40 11.26 8.89
N ASN A 82 20.65 11.49 8.48
CA ASN A 82 21.18 12.83 8.24
C ASN A 82 20.72 13.47 6.93
N VAL A 83 20.21 12.68 5.98
CA VAL A 83 19.75 13.15 4.66
C VAL A 83 18.23 13.03 4.48
N THR A 84 17.52 12.60 5.51
CA THR A 84 16.06 12.66 5.58
C THR A 84 15.59 14.02 6.06
N ASP A 85 14.29 14.31 5.87
CA ASP A 85 13.64 15.52 6.39
C ASP A 85 13.42 15.52 7.92
N ARG A 86 13.89 14.47 8.62
CA ARG A 86 13.82 14.30 10.08
C ARG A 86 12.41 14.39 10.66
N LYS A 87 11.37 14.11 9.86
CA LYS A 87 9.97 14.04 10.32
C LYS A 87 9.69 12.83 11.23
N PHE A 88 10.48 11.77 11.11
CA PHE A 88 10.36 10.56 11.90
C PHE A 88 11.68 10.23 12.61
N THR A 89 11.60 9.49 13.71
CA THR A 89 12.75 9.09 14.55
C THR A 89 13.32 7.71 14.18
N SER A 90 12.53 6.90 13.47
CA SER A 90 12.87 5.55 13.02
C SER A 90 11.98 5.12 11.85
N SER A 91 12.41 4.11 11.09
CA SER A 91 11.58 3.52 10.02
C SER A 91 10.27 2.97 10.58
N LYS A 92 10.31 2.37 11.78
CA LYS A 92 9.11 1.84 12.45
C LYS A 92 8.07 2.94 12.71
N GLN A 93 8.49 4.11 13.16
CA GLN A 93 7.57 5.24 13.36
C GLN A 93 7.01 5.73 12.03
N CYS A 94 7.85 5.82 10.99
CA CYS A 94 7.45 6.21 9.65
C CYS A 94 6.39 5.25 9.07
N PHE A 95 6.65 3.94 9.04
CA PHE A 95 5.69 2.96 8.54
C PHE A 95 4.39 2.94 9.35
N ALA A 96 4.44 3.14 10.67
CA ALA A 96 3.24 3.25 11.50
C ALA A 96 2.42 4.52 11.22
N ALA A 97 3.02 5.54 10.60
CA ALA A 97 2.34 6.75 10.16
C ALA A 97 1.69 6.61 8.78
N HIS A 98 2.10 5.63 7.98
CA HIS A 98 1.54 5.38 6.66
C HIS A 98 0.47 4.29 6.67
N ASP A 99 -0.37 4.32 5.64
CA ASP A 99 -1.16 3.18 5.21
C ASP A 99 -0.23 2.01 4.88
N PRO A 100 -0.69 0.76 5.09
CA PRO A 100 0.09 -0.40 4.71
C PRO A 100 0.34 -0.40 3.19
N GLU A 101 1.45 -1.02 2.79
CA GLU A 101 1.69 -1.32 1.38
C GLU A 101 0.50 -2.08 0.79
N PRO A 102 -0.08 -1.62 -0.34
CA PRO A 102 -1.15 -2.33 -1.02
C PRO A 102 -0.69 -3.72 -1.46
N LEU A 103 -1.55 -4.71 -1.28
CA LEU A 103 -1.35 -6.05 -1.80
C LEU A 103 -1.44 -6.04 -3.34
N PRO A 104 -0.61 -6.78 -4.07
CA PRO A 104 -0.65 -6.77 -5.53
C PRO A 104 -1.98 -7.34 -6.05
N TRP A 105 -2.52 -6.75 -7.11
CA TRP A 105 -3.66 -7.36 -7.82
C TRP A 105 -3.22 -8.64 -8.53
N ARG A 106 -3.96 -9.72 -8.32
CA ARG A 106 -3.73 -11.02 -8.96
C ARG A 106 -4.86 -11.36 -9.89
N GLU A 107 -4.51 -11.58 -11.16
CA GLU A 107 -5.41 -12.21 -12.10
C GLU A 107 -5.65 -13.68 -11.70
N PRO A 108 -6.85 -14.23 -11.97
CA PRO A 108 -7.12 -15.64 -11.73
C PRO A 108 -6.12 -16.53 -12.50
N GLY A 109 -5.44 -17.43 -11.79
CA GLY A 109 -4.50 -18.37 -12.39
C GLY A 109 -5.18 -19.43 -13.26
N GLN A 110 -4.38 -20.25 -13.94
CA GLN A 110 -4.86 -21.36 -14.79
C GLN A 110 -5.78 -22.36 -14.06
N PHE A 111 -5.69 -22.43 -12.73
CA PHE A 111 -6.49 -23.32 -11.88
C PHE A 111 -7.57 -22.59 -11.09
N ALA A 112 -7.92 -21.35 -11.45
CA ALA A 112 -8.96 -20.59 -10.76
C ALA A 112 -10.32 -21.30 -10.77
N SER A 113 -10.58 -22.18 -11.74
CA SER A 113 -11.77 -23.05 -11.75
C SER A 113 -11.83 -24.02 -10.55
N LEU A 114 -10.71 -24.25 -9.88
CA LEU A 114 -10.59 -25.07 -8.66
C LEU A 114 -10.53 -24.21 -7.40
N CYS A 115 -10.68 -22.88 -7.50
CA CYS A 115 -10.74 -21.99 -6.35
C CYS A 115 -11.76 -22.50 -5.31
N GLY A 116 -11.35 -22.55 -4.04
CA GLY A 116 -12.18 -23.04 -2.96
C GLY A 116 -12.26 -24.57 -2.82
N SER A 117 -11.61 -25.34 -3.70
CA SER A 117 -11.57 -26.82 -3.58
C SER A 117 -10.69 -27.29 -2.41
N SER A 118 -9.69 -26.50 -2.03
CA SER A 118 -8.78 -26.80 -0.91
C SER A 118 -8.52 -25.58 -0.04
N LYS A 119 -8.28 -24.42 -0.68
CA LYS A 119 -8.09 -23.12 -0.05
C LYS A 119 -8.82 -22.05 -0.84
N PHE A 120 -9.17 -20.99 -0.13
CA PHE A 120 -9.79 -19.80 -0.69
C PHE A 120 -8.92 -18.58 -0.35
N THR A 121 -7.83 -18.43 -1.10
CA THR A 121 -6.83 -17.36 -0.93
C THR A 121 -6.71 -16.53 -2.19
N ASP A 122 -6.15 -15.33 -2.04
CA ASP A 122 -5.86 -14.42 -3.15
C ASP A 122 -4.98 -15.09 -4.23
N GLU A 123 -3.97 -15.85 -3.82
CA GLU A 123 -3.08 -16.56 -4.73
C GLU A 123 -3.77 -17.63 -5.59
N ASP A 124 -4.72 -18.37 -5.00
CA ASP A 124 -5.34 -19.52 -5.65
C ASP A 124 -6.55 -19.09 -6.51
N CYS A 125 -7.25 -18.05 -6.09
CA CYS A 125 -8.51 -17.62 -6.68
C CYS A 125 -8.38 -16.38 -7.57
N GLY A 126 -7.32 -15.60 -7.42
CA GLY A 126 -7.22 -14.23 -7.95
C GLY A 126 -8.02 -13.24 -7.09
N THR A 127 -7.63 -11.96 -7.16
CA THR A 127 -8.10 -10.91 -6.24
C THR A 127 -9.59 -10.64 -6.36
N ASP A 128 -10.14 -10.63 -7.58
CA ASP A 128 -11.58 -10.37 -7.78
C ASP A 128 -12.46 -11.41 -7.08
N MET A 129 -12.22 -12.68 -7.34
CA MET A 129 -12.98 -13.78 -6.73
C MET A 129 -12.69 -13.89 -5.23
N TYR A 130 -11.43 -13.74 -4.83
CA TYR A 130 -11.03 -13.76 -3.43
C TYR A 130 -11.73 -12.67 -2.61
N CYS A 131 -11.70 -11.42 -3.08
CA CYS A 131 -12.29 -10.31 -2.36
C CYS A 131 -13.83 -10.38 -2.33
N LYS A 132 -14.51 -10.73 -3.44
CA LYS A 132 -15.98 -10.87 -3.49
C LYS A 132 -16.52 -11.90 -2.48
N ALA A 133 -15.75 -12.94 -2.21
CA ALA A 133 -16.16 -13.98 -1.26
C ALA A 133 -16.33 -13.51 0.19
N PHE A 134 -15.76 -12.38 0.58
CA PHE A 134 -15.92 -11.86 1.94
C PHE A 134 -17.34 -11.36 2.24
N ASP A 135 -18.12 -11.02 1.20
CA ASP A 135 -19.52 -10.66 1.34
C ASP A 135 -20.43 -11.88 1.05
N ASP A 136 -20.04 -12.76 0.13
CA ASP A 136 -20.89 -13.88 -0.33
C ASP A 136 -20.74 -15.18 0.49
N ILE A 137 -19.49 -15.58 0.79
CA ILE A 137 -19.15 -16.90 1.36
C ILE A 137 -18.02 -16.80 2.40
N LYS A 138 -18.09 -15.78 3.26
CA LYS A 138 -17.03 -15.42 4.23
C LYS A 138 -16.51 -16.60 5.07
N ASN A 139 -17.34 -17.61 5.34
CA ASN A 139 -16.99 -18.78 6.13
C ASN A 139 -15.92 -19.69 5.51
N VAL A 140 -15.75 -19.67 4.18
CA VAL A 140 -14.72 -20.46 3.49
C VAL A 140 -13.43 -19.68 3.18
N THR A 141 -13.45 -18.36 3.36
CA THR A 141 -12.27 -17.50 3.24
C THR A 141 -11.31 -17.67 4.43
N ASP A 142 -10.10 -17.16 4.30
CA ASP A 142 -9.12 -17.07 5.40
C ASP A 142 -9.46 -15.98 6.45
N ARG A 143 -10.60 -15.28 6.31
CA ARG A 143 -11.13 -14.27 7.24
C ARG A 143 -10.18 -13.10 7.52
N LYS A 144 -9.20 -12.84 6.64
CA LYS A 144 -8.30 -11.67 6.76
C LYS A 144 -9.03 -10.33 6.65
N PHE A 145 -10.13 -10.29 5.89
CA PHE A 145 -10.94 -9.11 5.69
C PHE A 145 -12.35 -9.27 6.27
N THR A 146 -12.97 -8.15 6.61
CA THR A 146 -14.32 -8.11 7.16
C THR A 146 -15.40 -8.02 6.08
N SER A 147 -15.05 -7.50 4.90
CA SER A 147 -15.91 -7.28 3.74
C SER A 147 -15.10 -7.24 2.44
N SER A 148 -15.78 -7.40 1.30
CA SER A 148 -15.17 -7.25 -0.03
C SER A 148 -14.61 -5.85 -0.23
N LYS A 149 -15.32 -4.82 0.24
CA LYS A 149 -14.85 -3.43 0.17
C LYS A 149 -13.51 -3.24 0.88
N GLN A 150 -13.35 -3.82 2.07
CA GLN A 150 -12.09 -3.75 2.80
C GLN A 150 -10.97 -4.50 2.07
N CYS A 151 -11.28 -5.68 1.52
CA CYS A 151 -10.32 -6.47 0.75
C CYS A 151 -9.81 -5.71 -0.48
N PHE A 152 -10.71 -5.16 -1.30
CA PHE A 152 -10.34 -4.39 -2.48
C PHE A 152 -9.57 -3.12 -2.14
N ALA A 153 -9.91 -2.42 -1.06
CA ALA A 153 -9.17 -1.24 -0.62
C ALA A 153 -7.74 -1.56 -0.14
N ALA A 154 -7.48 -2.80 0.26
CA ALA A 154 -6.15 -3.26 0.66
C ALA A 154 -5.28 -3.73 -0.52
N HIS A 155 -5.87 -3.89 -1.71
CA HIS A 155 -5.14 -4.29 -2.91
C HIS A 155 -4.89 -3.11 -3.84
N GLU A 156 -3.90 -3.26 -4.70
CA GLU A 156 -3.75 -2.41 -5.88
C GLU A 156 -5.02 -2.45 -6.74
N PRO A 157 -5.37 -1.35 -7.42
CA PRO A 157 -6.49 -1.35 -8.35
C PRO A 157 -6.32 -2.42 -9.44
N ASN A 158 -7.43 -2.99 -9.90
CA ASN A 158 -7.42 -3.89 -11.05
C ASN A 158 -6.76 -3.19 -12.26
N PRO A 159 -5.63 -3.69 -12.79
CA PRO A 159 -4.97 -3.10 -13.95
C PRO A 159 -5.78 -3.25 -15.24
N ASN A 160 -6.72 -4.19 -15.29
CA ASN A 160 -7.60 -4.48 -16.41
C ASN A 160 -9.07 -4.46 -15.95
N PRO A 161 -9.62 -3.29 -15.59
CA PRO A 161 -11.01 -3.19 -15.16
C PRO A 161 -11.93 -3.69 -16.28
N LYS A 162 -12.87 -4.55 -15.92
CA LYS A 162 -13.88 -5.04 -16.86
C LYS A 162 -14.79 -3.89 -17.30
N LEU A 163 -15.17 -3.91 -18.57
CA LEU A 163 -16.16 -3.00 -19.13
C LEU A 163 -17.55 -3.30 -18.51
N PRO A 164 -18.35 -2.29 -18.18
CA PRO A 164 -19.65 -2.50 -17.57
C PRO A 164 -20.58 -3.24 -18.53
N TRP A 165 -21.42 -4.13 -18.00
CA TRP A 165 -22.49 -4.75 -18.80
C TRP A 165 -23.58 -3.72 -19.12
N LYS A 166 -23.90 -3.54 -20.39
CA LYS A 166 -24.94 -2.65 -20.88
C LYS A 166 -26.13 -3.44 -21.40
N GLU A 167 -27.29 -3.19 -20.80
CA GLU A 167 -28.54 -3.66 -21.36
C GLU A 167 -28.86 -2.91 -22.68
N PRO A 168 -29.54 -3.55 -23.63
CA PRO A 168 -29.95 -2.89 -24.87
C PRO A 168 -30.80 -1.65 -24.57
N GLY A 169 -30.38 -0.50 -25.07
CA GLY A 169 -31.10 0.76 -24.90
C GLY A 169 -32.43 0.79 -25.67
N GLN A 170 -33.21 1.87 -25.49
CA GLN A 170 -34.49 2.07 -26.18
C GLN A 170 -34.41 2.04 -27.72
N PHE A 171 -33.22 2.23 -28.28
CA PHE A 171 -32.95 2.22 -29.72
C PHE A 171 -32.16 0.99 -30.18
N ALA A 172 -32.06 -0.07 -29.37
CA ALA A 172 -31.34 -1.28 -29.73
C ALA A 172 -31.89 -1.97 -30.99
N SER A 173 -33.17 -1.75 -31.31
CA SER A 173 -33.76 -2.19 -32.59
C SER A 173 -33.13 -1.56 -33.83
N LEU A 174 -32.42 -0.44 -33.65
CA LEU A 174 -31.65 0.26 -34.68
C LEU A 174 -30.14 -0.04 -34.59
N CYS A 175 -29.72 -0.97 -33.73
CA CYS A 175 -28.32 -1.40 -33.67
C CYS A 175 -27.80 -1.79 -35.06
N GLY A 176 -26.62 -1.30 -35.42
CA GLY A 176 -26.00 -1.57 -36.72
C GLY A 176 -26.51 -0.71 -37.88
N SER A 177 -27.50 0.19 -37.67
CA SER A 177 -27.99 1.11 -38.72
C SER A 177 -26.97 2.19 -39.08
N SER A 178 -26.09 2.56 -38.16
CA SER A 178 -25.05 3.59 -38.36
C SER A 178 -23.73 3.22 -37.70
N LYS A 179 -23.79 2.67 -36.48
CA LYS A 179 -22.64 2.11 -35.76
C LYS A 179 -23.05 0.83 -35.03
N PHE A 180 -22.07 -0.03 -34.80
CA PHE A 180 -22.23 -1.28 -34.07
C PHE A 180 -21.31 -1.22 -32.83
N THR A 181 -21.80 -0.57 -31.77
CA THR A 181 -21.04 -0.32 -30.53
C THR A 181 -21.78 -0.90 -29.32
N ASP A 182 -21.04 -1.13 -28.25
CA ASP A 182 -21.58 -1.60 -26.96
C ASP A 182 -22.67 -0.66 -26.41
N ASP A 183 -22.50 0.67 -26.55
CA ASP A 183 -23.48 1.66 -26.10
C ASP A 183 -24.80 1.61 -26.90
N ASP A 184 -24.72 1.43 -28.21
CA ASP A 184 -25.89 1.48 -29.09
C ASP A 184 -26.68 0.17 -29.09
N CYS A 185 -25.97 -0.95 -28.99
CA CYS A 185 -26.49 -2.29 -29.19
C CYS A 185 -26.76 -3.03 -27.87
N GLY A 186 -26.15 -2.60 -26.78
CA GLY A 186 -26.01 -3.39 -25.55
C GLY A 186 -24.97 -4.50 -25.72
N THR A 187 -24.40 -4.95 -24.60
CA THR A 187 -23.24 -5.84 -24.57
C THR A 187 -23.51 -7.19 -25.21
N ASP A 188 -24.70 -7.76 -25.04
CA ASP A 188 -25.04 -9.07 -25.60
C ASP A 188 -25.00 -9.08 -27.14
N MET A 189 -25.70 -8.12 -27.77
CA MET A 189 -25.74 -8.02 -29.24
C MET A 189 -24.40 -7.54 -29.79
N TYR A 190 -23.77 -6.59 -29.09
CA TYR A 190 -22.45 -6.07 -29.45
C TYR A 190 -21.39 -7.18 -29.50
N CYS A 191 -21.27 -7.97 -28.42
CA CYS A 191 -20.24 -8.99 -28.33
C CYS A 191 -20.48 -10.17 -29.28
N LYS A 192 -21.71 -10.63 -29.47
CA LYS A 192 -22.04 -11.74 -30.41
C LYS A 192 -21.63 -11.44 -31.86
N ALA A 193 -21.70 -10.17 -32.26
CA ALA A 193 -21.35 -9.76 -33.61
C ALA A 193 -19.87 -9.99 -33.97
N PHE A 194 -18.99 -10.14 -32.99
CA PHE A 194 -17.58 -10.41 -33.24
C PHE A 194 -17.32 -11.80 -33.78
N ASP A 195 -18.26 -12.74 -33.73
CA ASP A 195 -18.14 -14.00 -34.48
C ASP A 195 -19.03 -14.03 -35.72
N ASP A 196 -20.18 -13.35 -35.70
CA ASP A 196 -21.20 -13.44 -36.76
C ASP A 196 -21.02 -12.42 -37.90
N ILE A 197 -20.64 -11.17 -37.59
CA ILE A 197 -20.62 -10.03 -38.53
C ILE A 197 -19.41 -9.11 -38.30
N LYS A 198 -18.22 -9.71 -38.22
CA LYS A 198 -16.92 -9.03 -37.95
C LYS A 198 -16.64 -7.77 -38.78
N ASN A 199 -17.24 -7.64 -39.96
CA ASN A 199 -17.02 -6.53 -40.88
C ASN A 199 -17.78 -5.25 -40.49
N VAL A 200 -18.79 -5.32 -39.61
CA VAL A 200 -19.55 -4.13 -39.16
C VAL A 200 -19.24 -3.71 -37.73
N THR A 201 -18.48 -4.52 -36.98
CA THR A 201 -18.01 -4.14 -35.64
C THR A 201 -16.84 -3.17 -35.69
N ASP A 202 -16.55 -2.51 -34.56
CA ASP A 202 -15.42 -1.58 -34.42
C ASP A 202 -14.05 -2.28 -34.30
N ARG A 203 -14.01 -3.62 -34.42
CA ARG A 203 -12.81 -4.47 -34.38
C ARG A 203 -11.99 -4.36 -33.09
N LYS A 204 -12.56 -3.89 -31.98
CA LYS A 204 -11.89 -3.87 -30.67
C LYS A 204 -11.59 -5.27 -30.13
N PHE A 205 -12.38 -6.25 -30.51
CA PHE A 205 -12.23 -7.64 -30.11
C PHE A 205 -12.03 -8.54 -31.33
N THR A 206 -11.41 -9.69 -31.11
CA THR A 206 -11.13 -10.71 -32.15
C THR A 206 -12.18 -11.82 -32.19
N SER A 207 -12.99 -11.96 -31.14
CA SER A 207 -14.06 -12.94 -30.99
C SER A 207 -15.10 -12.47 -29.97
N SER A 208 -16.29 -13.09 -29.98
CA SER A 208 -17.31 -12.82 -28.97
C SER A 208 -16.82 -13.20 -27.58
N LYS A 209 -16.08 -14.31 -27.47
CA LYS A 209 -15.49 -14.76 -26.20
C LYS A 209 -14.59 -13.67 -25.61
N GLN A 210 -13.68 -13.12 -26.40
CA GLN A 210 -12.80 -12.05 -25.91
C GLN A 210 -13.59 -10.82 -25.48
N CYS A 211 -14.65 -10.46 -26.24
CA CYS A 211 -15.53 -9.35 -25.88
C CYS A 211 -16.24 -9.59 -24.55
N PHE A 212 -16.87 -10.76 -24.36
CA PHE A 212 -17.56 -11.10 -23.12
C PHE A 212 -16.62 -11.25 -21.92
N ASP A 213 -15.43 -11.80 -22.10
CA ASP A 213 -14.43 -11.91 -21.02
C ASP A 213 -13.97 -10.52 -20.53
N ALA A 214 -13.94 -9.54 -21.43
CA ALA A 214 -13.60 -8.14 -21.13
C ALA A 214 -14.73 -7.34 -20.47
N HIS A 215 -15.97 -7.86 -20.46
CA HIS A 215 -17.09 -7.22 -19.78
C HIS A 215 -17.40 -7.88 -18.43
N GLU A 216 -18.06 -7.13 -17.56
CA GLU A 216 -18.75 -7.67 -16.40
C GLU A 216 -19.76 -8.73 -16.83
N ALA A 217 -20.00 -9.70 -15.94
CA ALA A 217 -20.99 -10.73 -16.21
C ALA A 217 -22.40 -10.10 -16.30
N LYS A 218 -23.23 -10.63 -17.19
CA LYS A 218 -24.63 -10.24 -17.29
C LYS A 218 -25.31 -10.31 -15.91
N PRO A 219 -25.95 -9.22 -15.43
CA PRO A 219 -26.71 -9.25 -14.19
C PRO A 219 -27.79 -10.32 -14.22
N LYS A 220 -27.99 -11.01 -13.09
CA LYS A 220 -29.12 -11.94 -12.93
C LYS A 220 -30.40 -11.12 -12.77
N ALA A 221 -31.44 -11.48 -13.53
CA ALA A 221 -32.77 -10.88 -13.48
C ALA A 221 -33.54 -11.31 -12.23
#